data_AF-A0A8S0GZ82-F1
#
_entry.id   AF-A0A8S0GZ82-F1
#
_cell.length_a   1.000
_cell.length_b   1.000
_cell.length_c   1.000
_cell.angle_alpha   90.00
_cell.angle_beta   90.00
_cell.angle_gamma   90.00
#
_symmetry.space_group_name_H-M   'P 1'
#
loop_
_entity.id
_entity.type
_entity.pdbx_description
1 polymer ?
#
loop_
_entity_poly.entity_id
_entity_poly.type
_entity_poly.pdbx_seq_one_letter_code
_entity_poly.pdbx_strand_id
1 'polypeptide(L)'
;MAHQWLMVHQQLGRLRESQNAALENWVHEYRGRLGIALTDCISTDFFLKDFDLYFAKLYDGLRQDSGNPILWADKVLARYRELGIDPRTKDLMFSDGLNFEKCLPILRHVRGQARFGFGMGTSLACDVEGVEPLSIVMKLVRVHGEPVVKFSDDPIKNVCEDPSFLRYAAQVFNVDLAHSPLEA
;
A
#
# COMPACT_ATOMS: atom_id res chain seq x y z
N MET A 1 0.64 -8.82 3.46
CA MET A 1 -0.71 -8.37 3.90
C MET A 1 -1.48 -7.71 2.74
N ALA A 2 -2.79 -7.54 2.87
CA ALA A 2 -3.66 -6.83 1.91
C ALA A 2 -4.32 -5.60 2.56
N HIS A 3 -4.90 -4.69 1.77
CA HIS A 3 -5.52 -3.45 2.28
C HIS A 3 -6.56 -3.71 3.37
N GLN A 4 -7.36 -4.78 3.24
CA GLN A 4 -8.38 -5.13 4.22
C GLN A 4 -7.84 -5.28 5.64
N TRP A 5 -6.58 -5.73 5.83
CA TRP A 5 -5.97 -5.85 7.15
C TRP A 5 -5.79 -4.47 7.80
N LEU A 6 -5.27 -3.51 7.04
CA LEU A 6 -5.09 -2.12 7.49
C LEU A 6 -6.45 -1.44 7.71
N MET A 7 -7.41 -1.68 6.83
CA MET A 7 -8.77 -1.15 6.92
C MET A 7 -9.52 -1.67 8.15
N VAL A 8 -9.36 -2.95 8.51
CA VAL A 8 -9.98 -3.51 9.72
C VAL A 8 -9.55 -2.75 10.97
N HIS A 9 -8.27 -2.40 11.08
CA HIS A 9 -7.74 -1.71 12.25
C HIS A 9 -8.26 -0.28 12.43
N GLN A 10 -8.92 0.29 11.42
CA GLN A 10 -9.59 1.58 11.54
C GLN A 10 -10.76 1.54 12.54
N GLN A 11 -11.32 0.35 12.79
CA GLN A 11 -12.47 0.13 13.68
C GLN A 11 -12.12 -0.70 14.93
N LEU A 12 -10.84 -0.92 15.21
CA LEU A 12 -10.38 -1.67 16.39
C LEU A 12 -9.73 -0.81 17.48
N GLY A 13 -9.61 0.51 17.25
CA GLY A 13 -8.93 1.42 18.15
C GLY A 13 -9.00 2.87 17.67
N ARG A 14 -8.02 3.68 18.04
CA ARG A 14 -7.93 5.08 17.58
C ARG A 14 -7.60 5.11 16.09
N LEU A 15 -8.45 5.77 15.30
CA LEU A 15 -8.30 5.82 13.83
C LEU A 15 -6.89 6.25 13.38
N ARG A 16 -6.31 7.29 14.00
CA ARG A 16 -4.96 7.77 13.68
C ARG A 16 -3.87 6.71 13.86
N GLU A 17 -4.03 5.82 14.84
CA GLU A 17 -3.04 4.80 15.22
C GLU A 17 -3.26 3.47 14.47
N SER A 18 -4.36 3.35 13.71
CA SER A 18 -4.79 2.12 13.05
C SER A 18 -3.72 1.46 12.19
N GLN A 19 -2.94 2.25 11.44
CA GLN A 19 -1.84 1.73 10.61
C GLN A 19 -0.75 1.08 11.47
N ASN A 20 -0.30 1.75 12.54
CA ASN A 20 0.74 1.22 13.42
C ASN A 20 0.25 -0.01 14.16
N ALA A 21 -0.98 0.03 14.68
CA ALA A 21 -1.61 -1.13 15.32
C ALA A 21 -1.68 -2.33 14.36
N ALA A 22 -2.03 -2.11 13.09
CA ALA A 22 -2.04 -3.16 12.08
C ALA A 22 -0.64 -3.73 11.82
N LEU A 23 0.38 -2.88 11.76
CA LEU A 23 1.76 -3.31 11.54
C LEU A 23 2.30 -4.09 12.74
N GLU A 24 2.01 -3.64 13.97
CA GLU A 24 2.40 -4.34 15.21
C GLU A 24 1.71 -5.70 15.33
N ASN A 25 0.40 -5.75 15.11
CA ASN A 25 -0.37 -6.99 15.20
C ASN A 25 0.10 -8.01 14.14
N TRP A 26 0.47 -7.57 12.94
CA TRP A 26 1.02 -8.46 11.92
C TRP A 26 2.37 -9.05 12.35
N VAL A 27 3.27 -8.24 12.92
CA VAL A 27 4.55 -8.73 13.45
C VAL A 27 4.33 -9.69 14.62
N HIS A 28 3.36 -9.37 15.49
CA HIS A 28 3.01 -10.23 16.63
C HIS A 28 2.51 -11.60 16.17
N GLU A 29 1.65 -11.66 15.16
CA GLU A 29 1.07 -12.90 14.65
C GLU A 29 2.12 -13.75 13.92
N TYR A 30 2.83 -13.17 12.95
CA TYR A 30 3.68 -13.93 12.05
C TYR A 30 5.14 -14.06 12.51
N ARG A 31 5.53 -13.37 13.60
CA ARG A 31 6.83 -13.51 14.28
C ARG A 31 8.04 -13.47 13.32
N GLY A 32 8.05 -12.51 12.42
CA GLY A 32 9.13 -12.33 11.43
C GLY A 32 8.97 -13.11 10.12
N ARG A 33 7.83 -13.78 9.91
CA ARG A 33 7.43 -14.30 8.59
C ARG A 33 6.52 -13.31 7.87
N LEU A 34 6.46 -13.41 6.54
CA LEU A 34 5.56 -12.60 5.69
C LEU A 34 5.75 -11.09 5.90
N GLY A 35 7.00 -10.64 6.06
CA GLY A 35 7.38 -9.26 6.42
C GLY A 35 7.31 -8.24 5.29
N ILE A 36 6.34 -8.34 4.38
CA ILE A 36 6.11 -7.33 3.33
C ILE A 36 4.91 -6.46 3.72
N ALA A 37 5.17 -5.20 4.06
CA ALA A 37 4.14 -4.21 4.41
C ALA A 37 3.61 -3.48 3.17
N LEU A 38 2.30 -3.20 3.17
CA LEU A 38 1.62 -2.47 2.10
C LEU A 38 1.51 -0.99 2.48
N THR A 39 1.90 -0.08 1.59
CA THR A 39 2.13 1.33 1.97
C THR A 39 0.98 2.28 1.66
N ASP A 40 0.03 1.87 0.82
CA ASP A 40 -0.92 2.77 0.14
C ASP A 40 -2.37 2.61 0.63
N CYS A 41 -2.59 2.14 1.86
CA CYS A 41 -3.95 2.13 2.41
C CYS A 41 -4.45 3.56 2.69
N ILE A 42 -3.57 4.42 3.20
CA ILE A 42 -3.82 5.85 3.41
C ILE A 42 -3.09 6.62 2.30
N SER A 43 -1.78 6.74 2.40
CA SER A 43 -0.89 7.17 1.33
C SER A 43 0.52 6.72 1.65
N THR A 44 1.39 6.58 0.66
CA THR A 44 2.78 6.22 0.90
C THR A 44 3.50 7.27 1.78
N ASP A 45 3.16 8.55 1.65
CA ASP A 45 3.77 9.61 2.47
C ASP A 45 3.34 9.51 3.95
N PHE A 46 2.06 9.23 4.20
CA PHE A 46 1.57 8.97 5.56
C PHE A 46 2.23 7.71 6.14
N PHE A 47 2.33 6.65 5.33
CA PHE A 47 2.98 5.41 5.74
C PHE A 47 4.44 5.63 6.13
N LEU A 48 5.24 6.26 5.27
CA LEU A 48 6.68 6.43 5.52
C LEU A 48 6.99 7.36 6.70
N LYS A 49 6.09 8.30 7.02
CA LYS A 49 6.18 9.12 8.22
C LYS A 49 6.08 8.30 9.50
N ASP A 50 5.15 7.34 9.53
CA ASP A 50 4.93 6.45 10.67
C ASP A 50 5.89 5.23 10.65
N PHE A 51 6.46 4.89 9.50
CA PHE A 51 7.44 3.83 9.33
C PHE A 51 8.81 4.26 9.86
N ASP A 52 9.01 4.04 11.16
CA ASP A 52 10.23 4.37 11.90
C ASP A 52 11.28 3.25 11.86
N LEU A 53 12.38 3.42 12.61
CA LEU A 53 13.46 2.45 12.68
C LEU A 53 13.00 1.09 13.23
N TYR A 54 12.01 1.08 14.13
CA TYR A 54 11.48 -0.16 14.71
C TYR A 54 10.80 -0.99 13.63
N PHE A 55 9.83 -0.42 12.89
CA PHE A 55 9.17 -1.15 11.81
C PHE A 55 10.12 -1.48 10.67
N ALA A 56 11.02 -0.56 10.30
CA ALA A 56 11.97 -0.78 9.23
C ALA A 56 12.97 -1.90 9.53
N LYS A 57 13.25 -2.21 10.80
CA LYS A 57 14.05 -3.39 11.18
C LYS A 57 13.25 -4.69 11.19
N LEU A 58 11.96 -4.63 11.49
CA LEU A 58 11.10 -5.82 11.63
C LEU A 58 10.54 -6.33 10.31
N TYR A 59 10.25 -5.44 9.36
CA TYR A 59 9.75 -5.81 8.03
C TYR A 59 10.90 -6.08 7.07
N ASP A 60 10.76 -7.13 6.25
CA ASP A 60 11.70 -7.51 5.18
C ASP A 60 11.66 -6.52 4.02
N GLY A 61 10.51 -5.89 3.79
CA GLY A 61 10.30 -5.03 2.63
C GLY A 61 8.92 -4.37 2.58
N LEU A 62 8.71 -3.60 1.51
CA LEU A 62 7.46 -2.86 1.26
C LEU A 62 6.87 -3.24 -0.09
N ARG A 63 5.55 -3.06 -0.23
CA ARG A 63 4.78 -3.34 -1.46
C ARG A 63 4.10 -2.09 -2.00
N GLN A 64 4.29 -1.86 -3.30
CA GLN A 64 3.65 -0.84 -4.11
C GLN A 64 2.43 -1.42 -4.83
N ASP A 65 1.28 -0.76 -4.69
CA ASP A 65 0.01 -1.20 -5.30
C ASP A 65 -0.83 -0.05 -5.91
N SER A 66 -0.32 1.19 -5.84
CA SER A 66 -0.89 2.37 -6.51
C SER A 66 0.16 3.45 -6.71
N GLY A 67 -0.17 4.45 -7.55
CA GLY A 67 0.70 5.58 -7.86
C GLY A 67 1.88 5.22 -8.78
N ASN A 68 2.80 6.17 -8.97
CA ASN A 68 3.98 5.98 -9.82
C ASN A 68 5.02 5.08 -9.13
N PRO A 69 5.37 3.91 -9.69
CA PRO A 69 6.26 2.95 -9.04
C PRO A 69 7.70 3.45 -8.89
N ILE A 70 8.18 4.32 -9.78
CA ILE A 70 9.52 4.90 -9.72
C ILE A 70 9.61 5.90 -8.57
N LEU A 71 8.63 6.82 -8.49
CA LEU A 71 8.56 7.79 -7.38
C LEU A 71 8.37 7.09 -6.03
N TRP A 72 7.54 6.06 -5.99
CA TRP A 72 7.39 5.22 -4.80
C TRP A 72 8.72 4.59 -4.38
N ALA A 73 9.46 4.01 -5.34
CA ALA A 73 10.76 3.39 -5.06
C ALA A 73 11.76 4.41 -4.51
N ASP A 74 11.83 5.61 -5.10
CA ASP A 74 12.71 6.68 -4.64
C ASP A 74 12.40 7.10 -3.20
N LYS A 75 11.11 7.29 -2.87
CA LYS A 75 10.67 7.62 -1.51
C LYS A 75 11.06 6.53 -0.50
N VAL A 76 10.83 5.26 -0.83
CA VAL A 76 11.16 4.14 0.07
C VAL A 76 12.67 3.99 0.25
N LEU A 77 13.45 4.08 -0.84
CA LEU A 77 14.91 4.00 -0.78
C LEU A 77 15.50 5.15 0.04
N ALA A 78 14.98 6.36 -0.13
CA ALA A 78 15.35 7.52 0.70
C ALA A 78 15.04 7.26 2.18
N ARG A 79 13.83 6.77 2.49
CA ARG A 79 13.42 6.50 3.87
C ARG A 79 14.32 5.48 4.57
N TYR A 80 14.68 4.38 3.89
CA TYR A 80 15.62 3.42 4.47
C TYR A 80 16.99 4.05 4.75
N ARG A 81 17.51 4.87 3.83
CA ARG A 81 18.80 5.58 4.02
C ARG A 81 18.73 6.56 5.19
N GLU A 82 17.66 7.33 5.32
CA GLU A 82 17.43 8.25 6.46
C GLU A 82 17.43 7.51 7.80
N LEU A 83 16.88 6.30 7.84
CA LEU A 83 16.84 5.44 9.01
C LEU A 83 18.15 4.66 9.26
N GLY A 84 19.19 4.87 8.43
CA GLY A 84 20.47 4.18 8.53
C GLY A 84 20.40 2.69 8.14
N ILE A 85 19.41 2.28 7.36
CA ILE A 85 19.24 0.93 6.85
C ILE A 85 19.77 0.86 5.41
N ASP A 86 20.61 -0.14 5.12
CA ASP A 86 21.03 -0.41 3.75
C ASP A 86 19.85 -0.96 2.94
N PRO A 87 19.32 -0.20 1.95
CA PRO A 87 18.14 -0.64 1.19
C PRO A 87 18.40 -1.90 0.36
N ARG A 88 19.66 -2.25 0.09
CA ARG A 88 20.04 -3.50 -0.60
C ARG A 88 19.67 -4.75 0.19
N THR A 89 19.40 -4.60 1.48
CA THR A 89 18.95 -5.68 2.36
C THR A 89 17.43 -5.86 2.39
N LYS A 90 16.68 -4.99 1.70
CA LYS A 90 15.22 -4.90 1.75
C LYS A 90 14.58 -5.27 0.42
N ASP A 91 13.35 -5.76 0.49
CA ASP A 91 12.54 -6.12 -0.68
C ASP A 91 11.57 -4.99 -1.08
N LEU A 92 11.59 -4.62 -2.36
CA LEU A 92 10.61 -3.74 -2.99
C LEU A 92 9.72 -4.57 -3.91
N MET A 93 8.47 -4.81 -3.50
CA MET A 93 7.52 -5.62 -4.25
C MET A 93 6.57 -4.71 -5.04
N PHE A 94 6.51 -4.85 -6.35
CA PHE A 94 5.62 -4.08 -7.22
C PHE A 94 4.46 -4.97 -7.69
N SER A 95 3.21 -4.52 -7.56
CA SER A 95 2.05 -5.32 -7.97
C SER A 95 0.94 -4.56 -8.69
N ASP A 96 1.13 -3.27 -9.00
CA ASP A 96 0.08 -2.46 -9.61
C ASP A 96 -0.06 -2.70 -11.13
N GLY A 97 -1.00 -3.58 -11.51
CA GLY A 97 -1.45 -3.72 -12.90
C GLY A 97 -0.32 -3.93 -13.90
N LEU A 98 0.67 -4.71 -13.51
CA LEU A 98 1.93 -4.89 -14.23
C LEU A 98 1.79 -5.81 -15.45
N ASN A 99 2.69 -5.58 -16.41
CA ASN A 99 3.00 -6.47 -17.52
C ASN A 99 4.52 -6.35 -17.80
N PHE A 100 5.07 -7.12 -18.74
CA PHE A 100 6.52 -7.09 -19.02
C PHE A 100 7.05 -5.71 -19.43
N GLU A 101 6.26 -4.94 -20.19
CA GLU A 101 6.65 -3.59 -20.63
C GLU A 101 6.76 -2.61 -19.45
N LYS A 102 5.82 -2.66 -18.51
CA LYS A 102 5.83 -1.84 -17.28
C LYS A 102 6.94 -2.26 -16.32
N CYS A 103 7.25 -3.56 -16.25
CA CYS A 103 8.30 -4.07 -15.36
C CYS A 103 9.70 -3.59 -15.77
N LEU A 104 9.98 -3.42 -17.07
CA LEU A 104 11.33 -3.14 -17.55
C LEU A 104 11.90 -1.77 -17.08
N PRO A 105 11.16 -0.64 -17.16
CA PRO A 105 11.61 0.62 -16.57
C PRO A 105 11.85 0.52 -15.06
N ILE A 106 10.97 -0.16 -14.33
CA ILE A 106 11.09 -0.34 -12.86
C ILE A 106 12.36 -1.13 -12.54
N LEU A 107 12.59 -2.23 -13.26
CA LEU A 107 13.80 -3.04 -13.11
C LEU A 107 15.06 -2.20 -13.34
N ARG A 108 15.10 -1.44 -14.44
CA ARG A 108 16.26 -0.59 -14.77
C ARG A 108 16.54 0.44 -13.69
N HIS A 109 15.50 1.00 -13.09
CA HIS A 109 15.62 1.99 -12.03
C HIS A 109 16.09 1.40 -10.70
N VAL A 110 15.49 0.28 -10.27
CA VAL A 110 15.70 -0.27 -8.91
C VAL A 110 16.89 -1.22 -8.82
N ARG A 111 17.34 -1.80 -9.95
CA ARG A 111 18.45 -2.77 -9.97
C ARG A 111 19.71 -2.19 -9.31
N GLY A 112 20.22 -2.92 -8.33
CA GLY A 112 21.42 -2.56 -7.57
C GLY A 112 21.17 -1.65 -6.38
N GLN A 113 19.95 -1.13 -6.20
CA GLN A 113 19.58 -0.28 -5.06
C GLN A 113 18.87 -1.05 -3.95
N ALA A 114 18.06 -2.05 -4.30
CA ALA A 114 17.34 -2.93 -3.38
C ALA A 114 17.15 -4.32 -4.00
N ARG A 115 16.70 -5.31 -3.21
CA ARG A 115 16.06 -6.50 -3.76
C ARG A 115 14.67 -6.11 -4.24
N PHE A 116 14.16 -6.77 -5.27
CA PHE A 116 12.84 -6.44 -5.81
C PHE A 116 12.15 -7.65 -6.44
N GLY A 117 10.84 -7.55 -6.56
CA GLY A 117 10.01 -8.56 -7.22
C GLY A 117 8.77 -7.95 -7.86
N PHE A 118 8.21 -8.66 -8.84
CA PHE A 118 7.01 -8.24 -9.58
C PHE A 118 5.89 -9.25 -9.37
N GLY A 119 4.77 -8.79 -8.83
CA GLY A 119 3.52 -9.53 -8.77
C GLY A 119 2.67 -9.20 -10.00
N MET A 120 2.77 -10.03 -11.04
CA MET A 120 1.92 -9.91 -12.23
C MET A 120 0.71 -10.84 -12.11
N GLY A 121 -0.49 -10.27 -12.28
CA GLY A 121 -1.77 -10.99 -12.16
C GLY A 121 -2.39 -11.25 -13.53
N THR A 122 -3.34 -10.40 -13.92
CA THR A 122 -4.14 -10.54 -15.15
C THR A 122 -3.28 -10.75 -16.40
N SER A 123 -2.16 -10.03 -16.54
CA SER A 123 -1.27 -10.15 -17.70
C SER A 123 -0.59 -11.50 -17.85
N LEU A 124 -0.63 -12.36 -16.83
CA LEU A 124 -0.14 -13.74 -16.91
C LEU A 124 -1.29 -14.74 -16.94
N ALA A 125 -2.30 -14.52 -16.10
CA ALA A 125 -3.38 -15.49 -15.89
C ALA A 125 -4.52 -15.38 -16.92
N CYS A 126 -4.65 -14.27 -17.63
CA CYS A 126 -5.73 -14.00 -18.57
C CYS A 126 -5.25 -13.13 -19.76
N ASP A 127 -4.14 -13.51 -20.39
CA ASP A 127 -3.61 -12.91 -21.62
C ASP A 127 -3.89 -13.84 -22.82
N VAL A 128 -5.15 -13.89 -23.25
CA VAL A 128 -5.63 -14.79 -24.32
C VAL A 128 -6.22 -13.95 -25.44
N GLU A 129 -5.78 -14.20 -26.67
CA GLU A 129 -6.24 -13.47 -27.85
C GLU A 129 -7.77 -13.51 -27.99
N GLY A 130 -8.39 -12.34 -28.16
CA GLY A 130 -9.84 -12.19 -28.29
C GLY A 130 -10.63 -12.30 -26.97
N VAL A 131 -9.95 -12.43 -25.82
CA VAL A 131 -10.59 -12.50 -24.49
C VAL A 131 -10.26 -11.25 -23.68
N GLU A 132 -11.28 -10.44 -23.40
CA GLU A 132 -11.18 -9.30 -22.49
C GLU A 132 -11.38 -9.76 -21.03
N PRO A 133 -10.39 -9.55 -20.14
CA PRO A 133 -10.54 -9.91 -18.73
C PRO A 133 -11.64 -9.10 -18.05
N LEU A 134 -12.45 -9.75 -17.21
CA LEU A 134 -13.46 -9.06 -16.41
C LEU A 134 -12.79 -8.18 -15.33
N SER A 135 -13.18 -6.91 -15.28
CA SER A 135 -12.77 -5.98 -14.21
C SER A 135 -13.73 -6.12 -13.03
N ILE A 136 -13.37 -6.97 -12.07
CA ILE A 136 -14.19 -7.27 -10.88
C ILE A 136 -13.36 -7.02 -9.63
N VAL A 137 -13.97 -6.36 -8.64
CA VAL A 137 -13.39 -6.12 -7.32
C VAL A 137 -14.38 -6.46 -6.22
N MET A 138 -13.90 -7.04 -5.13
CA MET A 138 -14.64 -7.19 -3.87
C MET A 138 -13.84 -6.46 -2.80
N LYS A 139 -14.47 -5.53 -2.09
CA LYS A 139 -13.81 -4.62 -1.17
C LYS A 139 -14.48 -4.66 0.20
N LEU A 140 -13.69 -4.50 1.26
CA LEU A 140 -14.20 -4.31 2.62
C LEU A 140 -14.79 -2.91 2.73
N VAL A 141 -16.03 -2.79 3.17
CA VAL A 141 -16.75 -1.50 3.28
C VAL A 141 -17.13 -1.15 4.71
N ARG A 142 -17.33 -2.17 5.57
CA ARG A 142 -17.68 -1.99 6.99
C ARG A 142 -17.05 -3.06 7.88
N VAL A 143 -16.79 -2.71 9.13
CA VAL A 143 -16.33 -3.60 10.21
C VAL A 143 -17.16 -3.30 11.46
N HIS A 144 -17.79 -4.31 12.04
CA HIS A 144 -18.75 -4.15 13.15
C HIS A 144 -19.89 -3.14 12.86
N GLY A 145 -20.29 -3.00 11.59
CA GLY A 145 -21.30 -2.04 11.16
C GLY A 145 -20.74 -0.64 10.87
N GLU A 146 -19.51 -0.34 11.27
CA GLU A 146 -18.86 0.96 11.07
C GLU A 146 -18.09 1.03 9.73
N PRO A 147 -18.07 2.17 9.04
CA PRO A 147 -17.43 2.32 7.73
C PRO A 147 -15.89 2.23 7.80
N VAL A 148 -15.26 1.81 6.70
CA VAL A 148 -13.80 1.85 6.53
C VAL A 148 -13.41 2.57 5.25
N VAL A 149 -12.16 3.03 5.17
CA VAL A 149 -11.64 3.80 4.04
C VAL A 149 -10.31 3.27 3.50
N LYS A 150 -10.16 3.28 2.18
CA LYS A 150 -8.86 3.26 1.49
C LYS A 150 -8.71 4.57 0.70
N PHE A 151 -7.61 5.28 0.89
CA PHE A 151 -7.29 6.52 0.17
C PHE A 151 -6.31 6.35 -0.98
N SER A 152 -5.43 5.34 -1.00
CA SER A 152 -4.53 5.08 -2.14
C SER A 152 -3.56 6.23 -2.49
N ASP A 153 -2.49 5.94 -3.26
CA ASP A 153 -1.69 6.98 -3.94
C ASP A 153 -2.25 7.32 -5.34
N ASP A 154 -3.35 6.66 -5.72
CA ASP A 154 -4.15 6.93 -6.92
C ASP A 154 -5.60 7.20 -6.48
N PRO A 155 -6.09 8.45 -6.55
CA PRO A 155 -7.42 8.85 -6.07
C PRO A 155 -8.59 8.07 -6.69
N ILE A 156 -8.42 7.53 -7.90
CA ILE A 156 -9.46 6.74 -8.58
C ILE A 156 -9.69 5.41 -7.85
N LYS A 157 -8.71 4.94 -7.08
CA LYS A 157 -8.77 3.68 -6.32
C LYS A 157 -9.32 3.87 -4.90
N ASN A 158 -9.81 5.06 -4.54
CA ASN A 158 -10.39 5.30 -3.22
C ASN A 158 -11.59 4.40 -2.97
N VAL A 159 -11.79 4.05 -1.71
CA VAL A 159 -12.88 3.18 -1.27
C VAL A 159 -13.42 3.74 0.02
N CYS A 160 -14.66 4.24 0.01
CA CYS A 160 -15.46 4.53 1.19
C CYS A 160 -16.91 4.66 0.73
N GLU A 161 -17.84 3.98 1.40
CA GLU A 161 -19.27 4.13 1.12
C GLU A 161 -19.95 5.22 1.98
N ASP A 162 -19.23 5.76 2.97
CA ASP A 162 -19.73 6.78 3.88
C ASP A 162 -18.97 8.11 3.68
N PRO A 163 -19.60 9.12 3.06
CA PRO A 163 -18.96 10.41 2.82
C PRO A 163 -18.60 11.18 4.10
N SER A 164 -19.33 10.96 5.20
CA SER A 164 -19.04 11.61 6.47
C SER A 164 -17.80 11.02 7.11
N PHE A 165 -17.68 9.69 7.09
CA PHE A 165 -16.47 9.00 7.53
C PHE A 165 -15.27 9.32 6.64
N LEU A 166 -15.46 9.40 5.32
CA LEU A 166 -14.41 9.80 4.38
C LEU A 166 -13.79 11.15 4.77
N ARG A 167 -14.62 12.17 4.99
CA ARG A 167 -14.16 13.52 5.41
C ARG A 167 -13.49 13.50 6.78
N TYR A 168 -14.06 12.79 7.75
CA TYR A 168 -13.47 12.64 9.08
C TYR A 168 -12.09 11.96 9.02
N ALA A 169 -11.98 10.84 8.31
CA ALA A 169 -10.74 10.11 8.17
C ALA A 169 -9.68 10.93 7.42
N ALA A 170 -10.08 11.70 6.40
CA ALA A 170 -9.19 12.61 5.70
C ALA A 170 -8.59 13.67 6.64
N GLN A 171 -9.39 14.24 7.55
CA GLN A 171 -8.89 15.16 8.58
C GLN A 171 -7.93 14.46 9.55
N VAL A 172 -8.28 13.25 10.02
CA VAL A 172 -7.46 12.48 10.97
C VAL A 172 -6.11 12.09 10.37
N PHE A 173 -6.08 11.73 9.08
CA PHE A 173 -4.88 11.31 8.37
C PHE A 173 -4.17 12.45 7.62
N ASN A 174 -4.74 13.66 7.63
CA ASN A 174 -4.25 14.82 6.89
C ASN A 174 -4.10 14.53 5.38
N VAL A 175 -5.15 13.96 4.78
CA VAL A 175 -5.27 13.68 3.34
C VAL A 175 -6.11 14.77 2.68
N ASP A 176 -5.64 15.31 1.55
CA ASP A 176 -6.40 16.26 0.74
C ASP A 176 -7.39 15.51 -0.17
N LEU A 177 -8.65 15.93 -0.14
CA LEU A 177 -9.75 15.33 -0.91
C LEU A 177 -10.01 16.03 -2.24
N ALA A 178 -9.34 17.15 -2.56
CA ALA A 178 -9.62 17.99 -3.73
C ALA A 178 -9.59 17.26 -5.09
N HIS A 179 -9.08 16.03 -5.14
CA HIS A 179 -8.99 15.20 -6.34
C HIS A 179 -9.65 13.82 -6.19
N SER A 180 -10.44 13.60 -5.13
CA SER A 180 -11.14 12.33 -4.93
C SER A 180 -12.45 12.29 -5.74
N PRO A 181 -12.70 11.24 -6.54
CA PRO A 181 -13.98 11.09 -7.24
C PRO A 181 -15.15 10.83 -6.28
N LEU A 182 -14.89 10.63 -4.99
CA LEU A 182 -15.90 10.41 -3.95
C LEU A 182 -16.53 11.71 -3.41
N GLU A 183 -16.07 12.89 -3.86
CA GLU A 183 -16.70 14.18 -3.54
C GLU A 183 -17.70 14.67 -4.61
N ALA A 184 -17.81 13.98 -5.74
CA ALA A 184 -18.79 14.26 -6.81
C ALA A 184 -20.10 13.49 -6.59
#